data_AF-A0A316NNX2-F1
#
_entry.id   AF-A0A316NNX2-F1
#
_cell.length_a   1.000
_cell.length_b   1.000
_cell.length_c   1.000
_cell.angle_alpha   90.00
_cell.angle_beta   90.00
_cell.angle_gamma   90.00
#
_symmetry.space_group_name_H-M   'P 1'
#
loop_
_entity.id
_entity.type
_entity.pdbx_description
1 polymer ?
#
loop_
_entity_poly.entity_id
_entity_poly.type
_entity_poly.pdbx_seq_one_letter_code
_entity_poly.pdbx_strand_id
1 'polypeptide(L)'
;MKNRRYGKFRLGDYTASWGVIALWLLFSIAALALALPRWMAVLPAVFAAVRLWAVLSPQRESFILNRSSVTVFRGGKSRTIDLPPDITIVVSYADICPPLTVPTPVGNRTHILKDKYAVSILRETPLDAALDGLHRNGMKKYTSSWVQTVFEGCRYVYGFVCDQAMLDELIADRPCLLIIPESLSGKIAVCSAAANVYIDAGC
;
A
#
# COMPACT_ATOMS: atom_id res chain seq x y z
N MET A 1 1.85 20.00 -2.10
CA MET A 1 2.43 19.72 -0.76
C MET A 1 3.11 18.34 -0.77
N LYS A 2 4.10 18.08 0.10
CA LYS A 2 4.78 16.78 0.15
C LYS A 2 4.04 15.81 1.08
N ASN A 3 3.55 14.71 0.52
CA ASN A 3 2.72 13.71 1.18
C ASN A 3 3.47 12.40 1.40
N ARG A 4 3.10 11.63 2.42
CA ARG A 4 3.68 10.29 2.66
C ARG A 4 2.81 9.23 2.01
N ARG A 5 3.43 8.25 1.33
CA ARG A 5 2.70 7.19 0.61
C ARG A 5 1.71 6.44 1.50
N TYR A 6 2.08 6.19 2.76
CA TYR A 6 1.26 5.46 3.74
C TYR A 6 0.61 6.38 4.81
N GLY A 7 0.55 7.68 4.56
CA GLY A 7 0.03 8.67 5.51
C GLY A 7 0.91 8.86 6.75
N LYS A 8 0.31 9.36 7.84
CA LYS A 8 1.00 9.51 9.13
C LYS A 8 1.30 8.13 9.73
N PHE A 9 2.54 7.97 10.21
CA PHE A 9 2.98 6.76 10.88
C PHE A 9 2.23 6.60 12.21
N ARG A 10 1.62 5.44 12.42
CA ARG A 10 0.97 5.07 13.68
C ARG A 10 1.64 3.81 14.21
N LEU A 11 2.18 3.89 15.43
CA LEU A 11 2.82 2.73 16.08
C LEU A 11 1.83 1.58 16.29
N GLY A 12 0.56 1.90 16.54
CA GLY A 12 -0.53 0.94 16.69
C GLY A 12 -0.75 0.05 15.47
N ASP A 13 -0.42 0.53 14.27
CA ASP A 13 -0.53 -0.23 13.03
C ASP A 13 0.55 -1.34 12.93
N TYR A 14 1.48 -1.45 13.88
CA TYR A 14 2.58 -2.41 13.82
C TYR A 14 2.81 -3.16 15.13
N THR A 15 1.82 -3.20 16.04
CA THR A 15 1.94 -3.82 17.38
C THR A 15 2.51 -5.24 17.34
N ALA A 16 2.02 -6.09 16.43
CA ALA A 16 2.53 -7.45 16.26
C ALA A 16 4.01 -7.46 15.80
N SER A 17 4.37 -6.58 14.86
CA SER A 17 5.76 -6.45 14.39
C SER A 17 6.68 -5.94 15.50
N TRP A 18 6.22 -4.99 16.33
CA TRP A 18 6.95 -4.51 17.49
C TRP A 18 7.16 -5.59 18.54
N GLY A 19 6.13 -6.41 18.81
CA GLY A 19 6.25 -7.56 19.72
C GLY A 19 7.30 -8.56 19.25
N VAL A 20 7.32 -8.88 17.95
CA VAL A 20 8.33 -9.77 17.36
C VAL A 20 9.73 -9.16 17.44
N ILE A 21 9.89 -7.87 17.15
CA ILE A 21 11.19 -7.17 17.29
C ILE A 21 11.67 -7.22 18.74
N ALA A 22 10.79 -6.90 19.71
CA ALA A 22 11.12 -6.94 21.13
C ALA A 22 11.53 -8.35 21.58
N LEU A 23 10.81 -9.38 21.13
CA LEU A 23 11.14 -10.78 21.45
C LEU A 23 12.53 -11.17 20.93
N TRP A 24 12.87 -10.85 19.68
CA TRP A 24 14.19 -11.14 19.13
C TRP A 24 15.32 -10.38 19.86
N LEU A 25 15.08 -9.13 20.25
CA LEU A 25 16.04 -8.38 21.06
C LEU A 25 16.22 -9.01 22.45
N LEU A 26 15.14 -9.49 23.08
CA LEU A 26 15.21 -10.20 24.36
C LEU A 26 16.04 -11.49 24.24
N PHE A 27 15.88 -12.26 23.16
CA PHE A 27 16.73 -13.42 22.89
C PHE A 27 18.21 -13.03 22.75
N SER A 28 18.49 -11.93 22.07
CA SER A 28 19.86 -11.42 21.93
C SER A 28 20.47 -11.06 23.30
N ILE A 29 19.71 -10.34 24.13
CA ILE A 29 20.15 -9.93 25.48
C ILE A 29 20.35 -11.15 26.38
N ALA A 30 19.43 -12.11 26.37
CA ALA A 30 19.52 -13.32 27.17
C ALA A 30 20.76 -14.17 26.78
N ALA A 31 21.06 -14.27 25.48
CA ALA A 31 22.26 -14.98 25.02
C ALA A 31 23.55 -14.33 25.52
N LEU A 32 23.61 -13.00 25.58
CA LEU A 32 24.74 -12.28 26.17
C LEU A 32 24.83 -12.47 27.69
N ALA A 33 23.69 -12.39 28.39
CA ALA A 33 23.63 -12.55 29.84
C ALA A 33 24.02 -13.96 30.33
N LEU A 34 23.68 -14.98 29.54
CA LEU A 34 24.02 -16.38 29.82
C LEU A 34 25.41 -16.79 29.29
N ALA A 35 26.20 -15.84 28.79
CA ALA A 35 27.53 -16.09 28.20
C ALA A 35 27.53 -17.16 27.10
N LEU A 36 26.44 -17.26 26.34
CA LEU A 36 26.32 -18.18 25.22
C LEU A 36 27.23 -17.74 24.04
N PRO A 37 27.49 -18.64 23.07
CA PRO A 37 28.26 -18.31 21.88
C PRO A 37 27.72 -17.05 21.19
N ARG A 38 28.61 -16.12 20.83
CA ARG A 38 28.26 -14.79 20.30
C ARG A 38 27.29 -14.83 19.11
N TRP A 39 27.37 -15.87 18.26
CA TRP A 39 26.47 -16.02 17.12
C TRP A 39 24.99 -16.14 17.52
N MET A 40 24.70 -16.70 18.71
CA MET A 40 23.33 -16.79 19.26
C MET A 40 22.79 -15.43 19.69
N ALA A 41 23.64 -14.45 19.98
CA ALA A 41 23.21 -13.08 20.22
C ALA A 41 23.09 -12.29 18.90
N VAL A 42 24.01 -12.51 17.97
CA VAL A 42 24.07 -11.78 16.69
C VAL A 42 22.89 -12.12 15.78
N LEU A 43 22.53 -13.41 15.63
CA LEU A 43 21.45 -13.82 14.74
C LEU A 43 20.09 -13.16 15.10
N PRO A 44 19.59 -13.23 16.35
CA PRO A 44 18.39 -12.50 16.78
C PRO A 44 18.46 -11.00 16.53
N ALA A 45 19.61 -10.36 16.80
CA ALA A 45 19.78 -8.92 16.58
C ALA A 45 19.67 -8.55 15.09
N VAL A 46 20.25 -9.36 14.19
CA VAL A 46 20.10 -9.18 12.74
C VAL A 46 18.65 -9.36 12.32
N PHE A 47 17.94 -10.38 12.81
CA PHE A 47 16.51 -10.56 12.52
C PHE A 47 15.66 -9.37 13.00
N ALA A 48 15.94 -8.86 14.19
CA ALA A 48 15.29 -7.65 14.71
C ALA A 48 15.56 -6.43 13.82
N ALA A 49 16.81 -6.24 13.38
CA ALA A 49 17.19 -5.14 12.50
C ALA A 49 16.50 -5.24 11.12
N VAL A 50 16.44 -6.43 10.52
CA VAL A 50 15.72 -6.67 9.25
C VAL A 50 14.23 -6.37 9.39
N ARG A 51 13.60 -6.80 10.49
CA ARG A 51 12.18 -6.51 10.78
C ARG A 51 11.93 -5.03 11.02
N LEU A 52 12.82 -4.36 11.76
CA LEU A 52 12.76 -2.92 11.96
C LEU A 52 12.85 -2.17 10.62
N TRP A 53 13.79 -2.57 9.76
CA TRP A 53 13.92 -2.04 8.42
C TRP A 53 12.67 -2.28 7.56
N ALA A 54 12.03 -3.44 7.67
CA ALA A 54 10.77 -3.75 6.99
C ALA A 54 9.62 -2.81 7.41
N VAL A 55 9.56 -2.37 8.68
CA VAL A 55 8.55 -1.43 9.16
C VAL A 55 8.84 0.01 8.71
N LEU A 56 10.11 0.42 8.73
CA LEU A 56 10.52 1.80 8.48
C LEU A 56 10.72 2.11 6.99
N SER A 57 11.18 1.15 6.19
CA SER A 57 11.54 1.39 4.78
C SER A 57 10.36 1.85 3.90
N PRO A 58 9.12 1.34 4.05
CA PRO A 58 7.98 1.83 3.27
C PRO A 58 7.59 3.27 3.66
N GLN A 59 7.87 3.68 4.89
CA GLN A 59 7.55 5.02 5.42
C GLN A 59 8.51 6.12 4.94
N ARG A 60 9.62 5.73 4.29
CA ARG A 60 10.57 6.67 3.70
C ARG A 60 10.15 7.18 2.32
N GLU A 61 9.07 6.65 1.77
CA GLU A 61 8.53 7.09 0.49
C GLU A 61 7.55 8.25 0.69
N SER A 62 7.84 9.34 -0.01
CA SER A 62 7.01 10.54 -0.02
C SER A 62 6.77 10.96 -1.46
N PHE A 63 5.67 11.63 -1.74
CA PHE A 63 5.31 12.04 -3.09
C PHE A 63 4.71 13.44 -3.09
N ILE A 64 4.81 14.10 -4.22
CA ILE A 64 4.05 15.30 -4.55
C ILE A 64 3.13 14.90 -5.69
N LEU A 65 1.83 15.07 -5.46
CA LEU A 65 0.82 14.92 -6.49
C LEU A 65 0.70 16.26 -7.20
N ASN A 66 0.82 16.24 -8.53
CA ASN A 66 0.42 17.31 -9.42
C ASN A 66 -0.65 16.75 -10.36
N ARG A 67 -1.38 17.64 -11.05
CA ARG A 67 -2.46 17.25 -11.98
C ARG A 67 -2.01 16.26 -13.07
N SER A 68 -0.81 16.44 -13.61
CA SER A 68 -0.27 15.67 -14.73
C SER A 68 0.88 14.75 -14.37
N SER A 69 1.35 14.77 -13.11
CA SER A 69 2.49 13.94 -12.70
C SER A 69 2.50 13.66 -11.21
N VAL A 70 3.11 12.53 -10.85
CA VAL A 70 3.44 12.17 -9.47
C VAL A 70 4.95 12.20 -9.33
N THR A 71 5.46 13.09 -8.49
CA THR A 71 6.89 13.14 -8.16
C THR A 71 7.13 12.36 -6.88
N VAL A 72 7.76 11.20 -7.00
CA VAL A 72 8.08 10.30 -5.89
C VAL A 72 9.49 10.58 -5.39
N PHE A 73 9.66 10.61 -4.07
CA PHE A 73 10.92 10.81 -3.37
C PHE A 73 11.19 9.62 -2.44
N ARG A 74 12.30 8.93 -2.66
CA ARG A 74 12.71 7.77 -1.85
C ARG A 74 14.23 7.80 -1.64
N GLY A 75 14.65 7.90 -0.37
CA GLY A 75 16.07 7.77 0.00
C GLY A 75 17.02 8.72 -0.73
N GLY A 76 16.59 9.96 -0.97
CA GLY A 76 17.38 10.99 -1.67
C GLY A 76 17.26 10.98 -3.19
N LYS A 77 16.63 9.96 -3.79
CA LYS A 77 16.31 9.94 -5.23
C LYS A 77 14.89 10.45 -5.46
N SER A 78 14.69 11.21 -6.53
CA SER A 78 13.38 11.59 -7.04
C SER A 78 13.10 10.89 -8.37
N ARG A 79 11.83 10.54 -8.60
CA ARG A 79 11.33 10.00 -9.87
C ARG A 79 10.01 10.68 -10.16
N THR A 80 9.89 11.31 -11.32
CA THR A 80 8.62 11.84 -11.81
C THR A 80 7.95 10.76 -12.67
N ILE A 81 6.66 10.55 -12.42
CA ILE A 81 5.82 9.61 -13.17
C ILE A 81 4.71 10.44 -13.80
N ASP A 82 4.64 10.47 -15.12
CA ASP A 82 3.59 11.20 -15.82
C ASP A 82 2.26 10.45 -15.73
N LEU A 83 1.21 11.18 -15.38
CA LEU A 83 -0.15 10.68 -15.32
C LEU A 83 -0.76 10.75 -16.72
N PRO A 84 -1.30 9.64 -17.24
CA PRO A 84 -2.04 9.68 -18.49
C PRO A 84 -3.32 10.52 -18.32
N PRO A 85 -3.87 11.08 -19.42
CA PRO A 85 -5.12 11.84 -19.38
C PRO A 85 -6.28 10.97 -18.87
N ASP A 86 -6.39 9.75 -19.38
CA ASP A 86 -7.40 8.77 -18.96
C ASP A 86 -6.82 7.84 -17.88
N ILE A 87 -7.41 7.87 -16.69
CA ILE A 87 -7.05 6.99 -15.58
C ILE A 87 -8.24 6.20 -15.08
N THR A 88 -7.90 5.04 -14.55
CA THR A 88 -8.80 4.22 -13.75
C THR A 88 -8.27 4.20 -12.33
N ILE A 89 -9.08 4.66 -11.40
CA ILE A 89 -8.75 4.75 -9.99
C ILE A 89 -9.43 3.58 -9.30
N VAL A 90 -8.64 2.77 -8.60
CA VAL A 90 -9.15 1.66 -7.80
C VAL A 90 -8.98 1.99 -6.33
N VAL A 91 -10.09 2.00 -5.60
CA VAL A 91 -10.08 2.08 -4.14
C VAL A 91 -9.95 0.69 -3.58
N SER A 92 -9.00 0.49 -2.67
CA SER A 92 -8.74 -0.80 -2.02
C SER A 92 -8.44 -0.62 -0.53
N TYR A 93 -8.34 -1.74 0.20
CA TYR A 93 -7.82 -1.69 1.56
C TYR A 93 -6.32 -1.37 1.53
N ALA A 94 -5.90 -0.39 2.33
CA ALA A 94 -4.48 -0.08 2.42
C ALA A 94 -3.76 -1.20 3.17
N ASP A 95 -2.68 -1.69 2.59
CA ASP A 95 -1.85 -2.70 3.20
C ASP A 95 -0.37 -2.42 3.00
N ILE A 96 0.44 -3.05 3.84
CA ILE A 96 1.90 -3.03 3.70
C ILE A 96 2.34 -4.46 3.46
N CYS A 97 3.08 -4.65 2.37
CA CYS A 97 3.78 -5.89 2.10
C CYS A 97 5.22 -5.78 2.64
N PRO A 98 5.60 -6.51 3.71
CA PRO A 98 6.98 -6.60 4.14
C PRO A 98 7.89 -7.19 3.04
N PRO A 99 9.17 -6.78 2.96
CA PRO A 99 10.13 -7.22 1.92
C PRO A 99 10.52 -8.71 1.96
N LEU A 100 9.90 -9.54 2.80
CA LEU A 100 10.13 -10.99 2.91
C LEU A 100 8.83 -11.79 2.79
N THR A 101 7.73 -11.13 2.43
CA THR A 101 6.45 -11.80 2.21
C THR A 101 6.44 -12.29 0.78
N VAL A 102 6.79 -13.56 0.58
CA VAL A 102 6.60 -14.22 -0.71
C VAL A 102 5.09 -14.33 -0.93
N PRO A 103 4.54 -13.84 -2.06
CA PRO A 103 3.15 -14.10 -2.41
C PRO A 103 2.99 -15.61 -2.55
N THR A 104 2.27 -16.22 -1.61
CA THR A 104 1.97 -17.65 -1.66
C THR A 104 0.47 -17.85 -1.89
N PRO A 105 0.05 -18.96 -2.52
CA PRO A 105 -1.36 -19.26 -2.77
C PRO A 105 -2.23 -19.35 -1.51
N VAL A 106 -1.61 -19.42 -0.32
CA VAL A 106 -2.28 -19.63 0.98
C VAL A 106 -2.50 -18.32 1.74
N GLY A 107 -2.25 -17.18 1.10
CA GLY A 107 -2.62 -15.87 1.62
C GLY A 107 -1.44 -14.92 1.72
N ASN A 108 -1.59 -13.78 1.07
CA ASN A 108 -0.75 -12.63 1.32
C ASN A 108 -0.95 -12.20 2.78
N ARG A 109 0.04 -12.46 3.64
CA ARG A 109 0.11 -11.80 4.97
C ARG A 109 0.56 -10.35 4.80
N THR A 110 -0.15 -9.59 3.97
CA THR A 110 -0.01 -8.15 3.95
C THR A 110 -0.68 -7.61 5.21
N HIS A 111 -0.02 -6.65 5.85
CA HIS A 111 -0.58 -6.05 7.04
C HIS A 111 -1.60 -4.99 6.62
N ILE A 112 -2.89 -5.32 6.70
CA ILE A 112 -3.97 -4.39 6.41
C ILE A 112 -3.96 -3.30 7.48
N LEU A 113 -3.81 -2.06 7.04
CA LEU A 113 -3.86 -0.89 7.90
C LEU A 113 -5.32 -0.61 8.28
N LYS A 114 -5.62 -0.66 9.59
CA LYS A 114 -6.98 -0.39 10.09
C LYS A 114 -7.41 1.04 9.73
N ASP A 115 -8.64 1.16 9.23
CA ASP A 115 -9.29 2.41 8.86
C ASP A 115 -8.52 3.27 7.84
N LYS A 116 -7.61 2.64 7.09
CA LYS A 116 -6.91 3.27 5.97
C LYS A 116 -7.29 2.57 4.68
N TYR A 117 -7.65 3.38 3.70
CA TYR A 117 -7.95 2.94 2.34
C TYR A 117 -6.83 3.40 1.43
N ALA A 118 -6.60 2.68 0.35
CA ALA A 118 -5.59 3.01 -0.63
C ALA A 118 -6.26 3.32 -1.96
N VAL A 119 -5.67 4.28 -2.66
CA VAL A 119 -6.00 4.67 -4.02
C VAL A 119 -4.88 4.17 -4.90
N SER A 120 -5.22 3.36 -5.89
CA SER A 120 -4.31 2.87 -6.92
C SER A 120 -4.71 3.45 -8.27
N ILE A 121 -3.75 4.05 -8.96
CA ILE A 121 -3.91 4.68 -10.27
C ILE A 121 -3.46 3.69 -11.33
N LEU A 122 -4.39 3.38 -12.23
CA LEU A 122 -4.16 2.55 -13.41
C LEU A 122 -4.22 3.41 -14.67
N ARG A 123 -3.39 3.09 -15.65
CA ARG A 123 -3.35 3.70 -16.98
C ARG A 123 -4.39 3.01 -17.88
N GLU A 124 -5.29 3.79 -18.47
CA GLU A 124 -6.15 3.39 -19.61
C GLU A 124 -6.77 1.99 -19.46
N THR A 125 -7.29 1.67 -18.27
CA THR A 125 -7.80 0.32 -17.98
C THR A 125 -9.33 0.33 -18.04
N PRO A 126 -9.96 -0.31 -19.04
CA PRO A 126 -11.42 -0.37 -19.09
C PRO A 126 -11.97 -1.15 -17.91
N LEU A 127 -13.24 -0.89 -17.56
CA LEU A 127 -13.90 -1.45 -16.37
C LEU A 127 -13.80 -2.98 -16.32
N ASP A 128 -14.15 -3.67 -17.41
CA ASP A 128 -14.16 -5.14 -17.46
C ASP A 128 -12.77 -5.72 -17.19
N ALA A 129 -11.74 -5.15 -17.81
CA ALA A 129 -10.37 -5.62 -17.63
C ALA A 129 -9.80 -5.27 -16.25
N ALA A 130 -10.32 -4.23 -15.58
CA ALA A 130 -9.99 -3.92 -14.21
C ALA A 130 -10.65 -4.94 -13.26
N LEU A 131 -11.95 -5.22 -13.43
CA LEU A 131 -12.69 -6.18 -12.61
C LEU A 131 -12.14 -7.61 -12.76
N ASP A 132 -11.86 -8.06 -13.98
CA ASP A 132 -11.24 -9.36 -14.26
C ASP A 132 -9.89 -9.51 -13.55
N GLY A 133 -9.10 -8.44 -13.51
CA GLY A 133 -7.83 -8.43 -12.79
C GLY A 133 -8.03 -8.47 -11.27
N LEU A 134 -8.96 -7.64 -10.75
CA LEU A 134 -9.21 -7.54 -9.32
C LEU A 134 -9.77 -8.83 -8.73
N HIS A 135 -10.70 -9.48 -9.44
CA HIS A 135 -11.35 -10.72 -9.03
C HIS A 135 -10.60 -11.98 -9.48
N ARG A 136 -9.43 -11.82 -10.12
CA ARG A 136 -8.57 -12.94 -10.49
C ARG A 136 -8.34 -13.83 -9.26
N ASN A 137 -8.47 -15.15 -9.45
CA ASN A 137 -8.41 -16.15 -8.37
C ASN A 137 -9.53 -16.06 -7.31
N GLY A 138 -10.68 -15.43 -7.63
CA GLY A 138 -11.86 -15.40 -6.75
C GLY A 138 -11.73 -14.47 -5.54
N MET A 139 -10.93 -13.40 -5.67
CA MET A 139 -10.65 -12.47 -4.59
C MET A 139 -11.85 -11.56 -4.30
N LYS A 140 -12.51 -11.76 -3.15
CA LYS A 140 -13.64 -10.93 -2.68
C LYS A 140 -13.21 -9.63 -2.00
N LYS A 141 -11.96 -9.55 -1.54
CA LYS A 141 -11.37 -8.36 -0.89
C LYS A 141 -9.96 -8.16 -1.41
N TYR A 142 -9.76 -7.06 -2.11
CA TYR A 142 -8.46 -6.71 -2.67
C TYR A 142 -7.79 -5.56 -1.89
N THR A 143 -6.47 -5.63 -1.82
CA THR A 143 -5.61 -4.68 -1.10
C THR A 143 -4.69 -3.93 -2.06
N SER A 144 -4.06 -2.83 -1.61
CA SER A 144 -3.14 -2.06 -2.46
C SER A 144 -1.99 -2.88 -3.06
N SER A 145 -1.43 -3.82 -2.31
CA SER A 145 -0.39 -4.71 -2.81
C SER A 145 -0.92 -5.68 -3.87
N TRP A 146 -2.15 -6.19 -3.71
CA TRP A 146 -2.79 -7.02 -4.73
C TRP A 146 -3.00 -6.26 -6.02
N VAL A 147 -3.56 -5.05 -5.96
CA VAL A 147 -3.75 -4.19 -7.13
C VAL A 147 -2.40 -3.89 -7.79
N GLN A 148 -1.36 -3.60 -7.00
CA GLN A 148 -0.02 -3.43 -7.56
C GLN A 148 0.44 -4.69 -8.29
N THR A 149 0.39 -5.87 -7.67
CA THR A 149 0.87 -7.14 -8.26
C THR A 149 0.12 -7.54 -9.53
N VAL A 150 -1.21 -7.37 -9.55
CA VAL A 150 -2.03 -7.74 -10.72
C VAL A 150 -1.72 -6.84 -11.92
N PHE A 151 -1.46 -5.56 -11.70
CA PHE A 151 -1.33 -4.57 -12.77
C PHE A 151 0.10 -4.07 -13.00
N GLU A 152 1.10 -4.57 -12.26
CA GLU A 152 2.51 -4.11 -12.28
C GLU A 152 3.13 -4.11 -13.68
N GLY A 153 2.73 -5.07 -14.53
CA GLY A 153 3.35 -5.32 -15.83
C GLY A 153 3.14 -4.22 -16.88
N CYS A 154 2.01 -3.51 -16.89
CA CYS A 154 1.71 -2.50 -17.93
C CYS A 154 0.77 -1.37 -17.50
N ARG A 155 -0.04 -1.56 -16.46
CA ARG A 155 -1.20 -0.69 -16.18
C ARG A 155 -1.07 0.06 -14.87
N TYR A 156 -0.32 -0.46 -13.90
CA TYR A 156 -0.13 0.22 -12.62
C TYR A 156 0.79 1.42 -12.75
N VAL A 157 0.31 2.61 -12.36
CA VAL A 157 1.08 3.86 -12.39
C VAL A 157 1.65 4.14 -11.01
N TYR A 158 0.78 4.31 -10.02
CA TYR A 158 1.17 4.63 -8.65
C TYR A 158 0.03 4.36 -7.67
N GLY A 159 0.33 4.28 -6.37
CA GLY A 159 -0.71 4.09 -5.36
C GLY A 159 -0.29 4.58 -3.98
N PHE A 160 -1.24 5.15 -3.26
CA PHE A 160 -1.04 5.81 -1.97
C PHE A 160 -2.26 5.66 -1.05
N VAL A 161 -2.08 5.87 0.25
CA VAL A 161 -3.19 5.89 1.22
C VAL A 161 -4.08 7.09 0.97
N CYS A 162 -5.37 6.84 0.82
CA CYS A 162 -6.41 7.80 0.51
C CYS A 162 -6.41 8.96 1.50
N ASP A 163 -6.31 10.16 0.97
CA ASP A 163 -6.62 11.42 1.62
C ASP A 163 -7.64 12.12 0.72
N GLN A 164 -8.77 12.54 1.29
CA GLN A 164 -9.91 13.07 0.54
C GLN A 164 -9.48 14.24 -0.35
N ALA A 165 -8.68 15.16 0.18
CA ALA A 165 -8.18 16.30 -0.58
C ALA A 165 -7.32 15.89 -1.78
N MET A 166 -6.54 14.81 -1.66
CA MET A 166 -5.73 14.29 -2.76
C MET A 166 -6.59 13.56 -3.79
N LEU A 167 -7.60 12.82 -3.34
CA LEU A 167 -8.55 12.16 -4.23
C LEU A 167 -9.34 13.18 -5.05
N ASP A 168 -9.82 14.24 -4.40
CA ASP A 168 -10.52 15.35 -5.06
C ASP A 168 -9.62 16.05 -6.08
N GLU A 169 -8.34 16.31 -5.74
CA GLU A 169 -7.34 16.87 -6.67
C GLU A 169 -7.06 15.93 -7.86
N LEU A 170 -7.15 14.61 -7.65
CA LEU A 170 -6.93 13.59 -8.67
C LEU A 170 -8.15 13.34 -9.56
N ILE A 171 -9.34 13.75 -9.13
CA ILE A 171 -10.59 13.63 -9.89
C ILE A 171 -10.97 14.95 -10.56
N ALA A 172 -10.55 16.10 -10.00
CA ALA A 172 -10.87 17.41 -10.52
C ALA A 172 -10.48 17.57 -12.00
N ASP A 173 -11.43 18.05 -12.80
CA ASP A 173 -11.27 18.43 -14.21
C ASP A 173 -10.82 17.32 -15.17
N ARG A 174 -11.06 16.04 -14.84
CA ARG A 174 -10.68 14.92 -15.72
C ARG A 174 -11.69 13.79 -15.77
N PRO A 175 -11.90 13.16 -16.95
CA PRO A 175 -12.64 11.92 -17.02
C PRO A 175 -11.83 10.81 -16.33
N CYS A 176 -12.37 10.27 -15.25
CA CYS A 176 -11.79 9.12 -14.58
C CYS A 176 -12.86 8.09 -14.24
N LEU A 177 -12.48 6.81 -14.34
CA LEU A 177 -13.29 5.70 -13.87
C LEU A 177 -12.84 5.38 -12.44
N LEU A 178 -13.75 5.47 -11.48
CA LEU A 178 -13.48 5.16 -10.08
C LEU A 178 -14.17 3.86 -9.68
N ILE A 179 -13.38 2.84 -9.33
CA ILE A 179 -13.87 1.54 -8.88
C ILE A 179 -13.78 1.49 -7.36
N ILE A 180 -14.92 1.34 -6.68
CA ILE A 180 -15.02 1.28 -5.23
C ILE A 180 -15.68 -0.04 -4.84
N PRO A 181 -15.08 -0.87 -3.97
CA PRO A 181 -15.74 -2.05 -3.48
C PRO A 181 -16.91 -1.65 -2.59
N GLU A 182 -18.03 -2.37 -2.66
CA GLU A 182 -19.26 -2.07 -1.92
C GLU A 182 -19.01 -1.94 -0.42
N SER A 183 -18.14 -2.79 0.13
CA SER A 183 -17.69 -2.73 1.53
C SER A 183 -17.02 -1.42 1.97
N LEU A 184 -16.58 -0.59 1.02
CA LEU A 184 -16.00 0.74 1.22
C LEU A 184 -16.91 1.86 0.72
N SER A 185 -18.06 1.53 0.11
CA SER A 185 -19.06 2.53 -0.26
C SER A 185 -19.55 3.27 0.99
N GLY A 186 -19.72 4.59 0.89
CA GLY A 186 -20.10 5.45 2.01
C GLY A 186 -18.97 5.80 2.99
N LYS A 187 -17.79 5.18 2.88
CA LYS A 187 -16.59 5.56 3.68
C LYS A 187 -15.72 6.62 3.01
N ILE A 188 -15.92 6.82 1.71
CA ILE A 188 -15.24 7.82 0.89
C ILE A 188 -16.32 8.71 0.29
N ALA A 189 -16.20 10.02 0.47
CA ALA A 189 -17.09 10.96 -0.21
C ALA A 189 -16.60 11.08 -1.66
N VAL A 190 -17.46 10.84 -2.63
CA VAL A 190 -17.11 11.09 -4.04
C VAL A 190 -18.24 11.88 -4.66
N CYS A 191 -17.92 13.03 -5.23
CA CYS A 191 -18.86 13.77 -6.06
C CYS A 191 -19.01 13.02 -7.40
N SER A 192 -20.14 12.33 -7.56
CA SER A 192 -20.52 11.62 -8.79
C SER A 192 -20.60 12.51 -10.03
N ALA A 193 -20.64 13.83 -9.85
CA ALA A 193 -20.59 14.81 -10.94
C ALA A 193 -19.19 14.93 -11.60
N ALA A 194 -18.12 14.47 -10.94
CA ALA A 194 -16.74 14.65 -11.40
C ALA A 194 -16.06 13.35 -11.85
N ALA A 195 -16.61 12.18 -11.53
CA ALA A 195 -16.04 10.87 -11.89
C ALA A 195 -17.14 9.88 -12.25
N ASN A 196 -16.83 8.95 -13.17
CA ASN A 196 -17.68 7.80 -13.41
C ASN A 196 -17.42 6.75 -12.32
N VAL A 197 -18.34 6.63 -11.36
CA VAL A 197 -18.17 5.76 -10.18
C VAL A 197 -18.84 4.41 -10.42
N TYR A 198 -18.06 3.35 -10.31
CA TYR A 198 -18.53 1.97 -10.31
C TYR A 198 -18.40 1.37 -8.91
N ILE A 199 -19.52 0.85 -8.39
CA ILE A 199 -19.55 0.12 -7.13
C ILE A 199 -19.40 -1.37 -7.45
N ASP A 200 -18.29 -1.95 -7.03
CA ASP A 200 -18.00 -3.38 -7.16
C ASP A 200 -18.65 -4.15 -6.01
N ALA A 201 -19.73 -4.86 -6.31
CA ALA A 201 -20.43 -5.72 -5.34
C ALA A 201 -19.63 -6.99 -4.98
N GLY A 202 -18.57 -7.31 -5.72
CA GLY A 202 -17.88 -8.59 -5.65
C GLY A 202 -18.73 -9.71 -6.24
N CYS A 203 -18.10 -10.57 -7.04
CA CYS A 203 -18.73 -11.82 -7.50
C CYS A 203 -18.71 -12.92 -6.42
#